data_AF-A0A936QXT2-F1
#
_entry.id   AF-A0A936QXT2-F1
#
_cell.length_a   1.000
_cell.length_b   1.000
_cell.length_c   1.000
_cell.angle_alpha   90.00
_cell.angle_beta   90.00
_cell.angle_gamma   90.00
#
_symmetry.space_group_name_H-M   'P 1'
#
loop_
_entity.id
_entity.type
_entity.pdbx_description
1 polymer ?
#
loop_
_entity_poly.entity_id
_entity_poly.type
_entity_poly.pdbx_seq_one_letter_code
_entity_poly.pdbx_strand_id
1 'polypeptide(L)'
;MSASNAFETSLLGLIMTNVDAANVGDATGLRGSTTAGVFWISLTVSPGHTEAGDQTTNETVYTNYARQDEARNTTQWTVTGDTCDNDNAIGFPTCGATGATLFGFGLGSATSGAGNLFLIGDLTATLAVSNGVTPSFAAGTLDIVLA
;
A
#
# COMPACT_ATOMS: atom_id res chain seq x y z
N MET A 1 -24.69 2.65 -6.35
CA MET A 1 -24.43 1.40 -7.09
C MET A 1 -23.30 0.68 -6.38
N SER A 2 -23.29 -0.65 -6.35
CA SER A 2 -22.21 -1.45 -5.75
C SER A 2 -21.68 -2.45 -6.77
N ALA A 3 -20.43 -2.85 -6.64
CA ALA A 3 -19.91 -3.99 -7.38
C ALA A 3 -20.40 -5.29 -6.74
N SER A 4 -20.28 -6.41 -7.47
CA SER A 4 -20.42 -7.73 -6.88
C SER A 4 -19.09 -8.17 -6.29
N ASN A 5 -19.11 -8.98 -5.23
CA ASN A 5 -17.92 -9.53 -4.58
C ASN A 5 -16.93 -10.14 -5.59
N ALA A 6 -17.42 -10.87 -6.60
CA ALA A 6 -16.56 -11.47 -7.63
C ALA A 6 -15.79 -10.43 -8.47
N PHE A 7 -16.42 -9.28 -8.75
CA PHE A 7 -15.79 -8.20 -9.50
C PHE A 7 -14.82 -7.40 -8.63
N GLU A 8 -15.16 -7.16 -7.36
CA GLU A 8 -14.26 -6.52 -6.38
C GLU A 8 -12.98 -7.32 -6.20
N THR A 9 -13.11 -8.63 -5.94
CA THR A 9 -11.95 -9.54 -5.84
C THR A 9 -11.12 -9.54 -7.12
N SER A 10 -11.75 -9.59 -8.29
CA SER A 10 -11.02 -9.62 -9.56
C SER A 10 -10.29 -8.30 -9.84
N LEU A 11 -10.89 -7.16 -9.51
CA LEU A 11 -10.28 -5.86 -9.73
C LEU A 11 -9.15 -5.60 -8.73
N LEU A 12 -9.36 -5.95 -7.45
CA LEU A 12 -8.31 -5.84 -6.43
C LEU A 12 -7.15 -6.80 -6.75
N GLY A 13 -7.44 -8.01 -7.21
CA GLY A 13 -6.44 -8.95 -7.73
C GLY A 13 -5.60 -8.35 -8.86
N LEU A 14 -6.23 -7.69 -9.83
CA LEU A 14 -5.51 -7.00 -10.91
C LEU A 14 -4.61 -5.87 -10.40
N ILE A 15 -5.11 -5.05 -9.48
CA ILE A 15 -4.37 -3.91 -8.94
C ILE A 15 -3.17 -4.40 -8.12
N MET A 16 -3.40 -5.32 -7.17
CA MET A 16 -2.43 -5.73 -6.16
C MET A 16 -1.45 -6.81 -6.64
N THR A 17 -1.96 -7.77 -7.41
CA THR A 17 -1.18 -8.97 -7.79
C THR A 17 -0.87 -9.05 -9.28
N ASN A 18 -1.32 -8.06 -10.08
CA ASN A 18 -1.16 -8.02 -11.53
C ASN A 18 -1.80 -9.22 -12.27
N VAL A 19 -2.74 -9.91 -11.63
CA VAL A 19 -3.52 -11.01 -12.23
C VAL A 19 -4.65 -10.43 -13.08
N ASP A 20 -4.83 -10.92 -14.31
CA ASP A 20 -5.86 -10.40 -15.23
C ASP A 20 -7.27 -10.50 -14.63
N ALA A 21 -8.07 -9.45 -14.82
CA ALA A 21 -9.50 -9.47 -14.52
C ALA A 21 -10.28 -9.90 -15.77
N ALA A 22 -10.42 -11.22 -15.94
CA ALA A 22 -11.06 -11.84 -17.10
C ALA A 22 -12.55 -11.47 -17.24
N ASN A 23 -13.10 -11.65 -18.45
CA ASN A 23 -14.53 -11.48 -18.76
C ASN A 23 -15.10 -10.05 -18.58
N VAL A 24 -14.23 -9.03 -18.53
CA VAL A 24 -14.64 -7.63 -18.54
C VAL A 24 -14.59 -7.11 -19.98
N GLY A 25 -15.75 -6.94 -20.61
CA GLY A 25 -15.88 -6.51 -22.00
C GLY A 25 -15.77 -7.66 -23.02
N ASP A 26 -14.77 -8.53 -22.86
CA ASP A 26 -14.62 -9.80 -23.59
C ASP A 26 -13.94 -10.89 -22.73
N ALA A 27 -13.72 -12.08 -23.31
CA ALA A 27 -13.10 -13.21 -22.61
C ALA A 27 -11.66 -12.92 -22.10
N THR A 28 -10.95 -11.99 -22.74
CA THR A 28 -9.59 -11.59 -22.36
C THR A 28 -9.62 -10.68 -21.13
N GLY A 29 -10.58 -9.76 -21.06
CA GLY A 29 -10.79 -8.89 -19.90
C GLY A 29 -9.74 -7.78 -19.72
N LEU A 30 -9.72 -7.19 -18.51
CA LEU A 30 -8.71 -6.20 -18.15
C LEU A 30 -7.39 -6.90 -17.82
N ARG A 31 -6.30 -6.39 -18.39
CA ARG A 31 -5.00 -7.06 -18.36
C ARG A 31 -4.05 -6.42 -17.36
N GLY A 32 -3.29 -7.27 -16.69
CA GLY A 32 -2.10 -6.87 -15.94
C GLY A 32 -1.08 -6.19 -16.85
N SER A 33 -0.17 -5.44 -16.22
CA SER A 33 1.01 -4.89 -16.89
C SER A 33 1.94 -6.03 -17.35
N THR A 34 2.59 -5.85 -18.50
CA THR A 34 3.56 -6.83 -19.04
C THR A 34 4.65 -7.20 -18.03
N THR A 35 5.08 -6.20 -17.24
CA THR A 35 5.90 -6.38 -16.04
C THR A 35 5.13 -5.74 -14.89
N ALA A 36 4.88 -6.51 -13.82
CA ALA A 36 3.99 -6.09 -12.73
C ALA A 36 4.40 -4.80 -12.02
N GLY A 37 5.69 -4.47 -12.01
CA GLY A 37 6.23 -3.33 -11.28
C GLY A 37 6.10 -3.50 -9.76
N VAL A 38 6.20 -2.38 -9.05
CA VAL A 38 6.14 -2.31 -7.57
C VAL A 38 5.19 -1.19 -7.14
N PHE A 39 4.65 -1.31 -5.92
CA PHE A 39 4.18 -0.19 -5.15
C PHE A 39 5.29 0.34 -4.25
N TRP A 40 5.32 1.65 -4.05
CA TRP A 40 6.16 2.29 -3.04
C TRP A 40 5.31 2.61 -1.82
N ILE A 41 5.54 1.84 -0.75
CA ILE A 41 4.84 1.96 0.53
C ILE A 41 5.44 3.15 1.29
N SER A 42 4.60 4.15 1.59
CA SER A 42 4.94 5.32 2.39
C SER A 42 4.25 5.29 3.75
N LEU A 43 4.77 6.04 4.72
CA LEU A 43 4.20 6.19 6.07
C LEU A 43 3.71 7.62 6.28
N THR A 44 2.54 7.77 6.93
CA THR A 44 1.88 9.07 7.08
C THR A 44 1.88 9.57 8.53
N VAL A 45 1.91 10.90 8.73
CA VAL A 45 1.94 11.57 10.04
C VAL A 45 0.65 12.32 10.40
N SER A 46 -0.40 12.19 9.59
CA SER A 46 -1.69 12.84 9.85
C SER A 46 -2.70 11.85 10.41
N PRO A 47 -3.43 12.18 11.49
CA PRO A 47 -4.61 11.43 11.88
C PRO A 47 -5.65 11.47 10.76
N GLY A 48 -6.10 10.30 10.33
CA GLY A 48 -6.99 10.16 9.18
C GLY A 48 -6.27 10.46 7.86
N HIS A 49 -6.61 9.65 6.86
CA HIS A 49 -6.17 9.86 5.50
C HIS A 49 -7.03 10.89 4.77
N THR A 50 -6.48 11.43 3.68
CA THR A 50 -7.18 12.31 2.76
C THR A 50 -7.05 11.75 1.36
N GLU A 51 -8.16 11.67 0.65
CA GLU A 51 -8.24 11.16 -0.74
C GLU A 51 -7.70 12.15 -1.78
N ALA A 52 -7.10 13.25 -1.34
CA ALA A 52 -6.55 14.29 -2.18
C ALA A 52 -5.04 14.41 -1.96
N GLY A 53 -4.32 14.73 -3.03
CA GLY A 53 -2.88 14.99 -3.00
C GLY A 53 -2.07 13.90 -3.70
N ASP A 54 -0.83 13.78 -3.27
CA ASP A 54 0.18 12.87 -3.81
C ASP A 54 0.93 12.16 -2.67
N GLN A 55 1.91 11.31 -2.98
CA GLN A 55 2.63 10.54 -1.95
C GLN A 55 3.45 11.41 -0.97
N THR A 56 3.66 12.70 -1.23
CA THR A 56 4.28 13.63 -0.27
C THR A 56 3.28 14.24 0.71
N THR A 57 1.99 14.06 0.45
CA THR A 57 0.92 14.58 1.31
C THR A 57 0.93 13.85 2.64
N ASN A 58 1.29 14.57 3.71
CA ASN A 58 1.43 14.04 5.07
C ASN A 58 2.45 12.88 5.22
N GLU A 59 3.42 12.78 4.31
CA GLU A 59 4.48 11.78 4.41
C GLU A 59 5.42 12.08 5.59
N THR A 60 5.86 11.03 6.28
CA THR A 60 6.80 11.17 7.38
C THR A 60 8.19 11.61 6.92
N VAL A 61 8.90 12.29 7.80
CA VAL A 61 10.28 12.76 7.60
C VAL A 61 11.18 12.38 8.78
N TYR A 62 10.85 11.29 9.50
CA TYR A 62 11.72 10.81 10.57
C TYR A 62 13.12 10.50 10.01
N THR A 63 14.15 10.65 10.84
CA THR A 63 15.54 10.51 10.37
C THR A 63 15.81 9.10 9.81
N ASN A 64 16.31 9.03 8.58
CA ASN A 64 16.56 7.83 7.76
C ASN A 64 15.34 7.22 7.05
N TYR A 65 14.15 7.83 7.14
CA TYR A 65 12.97 7.31 6.46
C TYR A 65 13.19 7.16 4.94
N ALA A 66 12.73 6.03 4.40
CA ALA A 66 12.63 5.76 2.97
C ALA A 66 11.42 4.85 2.70
N ARG A 67 10.73 5.09 1.58
CA ARG A 67 9.63 4.22 1.10
C ARG A 67 10.14 2.81 0.82
N GLN A 68 9.31 1.80 1.03
CA GLN A 68 9.64 0.40 0.71
C GLN A 68 9.00 -0.02 -0.61
N ASP A 69 9.71 -0.73 -1.46
CA ASP A 69 9.15 -1.30 -2.68
C ASP A 69 8.54 -2.67 -2.42
N GLU A 70 7.31 -2.87 -2.88
CA GLU A 70 6.62 -4.15 -2.81
C GLU A 70 6.10 -4.54 -4.19
N ALA A 71 6.52 -5.70 -4.67
CA ALA A 71 6.17 -6.18 -6.00
C ALA A 71 4.67 -6.47 -6.11
N ARG A 72 4.06 -6.08 -7.23
CA ARG A 72 2.63 -6.32 -7.48
C ARG A 72 2.38 -7.75 -7.95
N ASN A 73 2.52 -8.74 -7.06
CA ASN A 73 2.37 -10.15 -7.42
C ASN A 73 1.80 -10.99 -6.27
N THR A 74 1.44 -12.23 -6.58
CA THR A 74 0.87 -13.22 -5.63
C THR A 74 1.89 -13.83 -4.67
N THR A 75 3.09 -13.25 -4.55
CA THR A 75 4.09 -13.65 -3.54
C THR A 75 4.31 -12.57 -2.49
N GLN A 76 3.79 -11.37 -2.73
CA GLN A 76 3.82 -10.23 -1.81
C GLN A 76 2.43 -9.86 -1.31
N TRP A 77 1.37 -10.26 -2.02
CA TRP A 77 0.01 -9.85 -1.74
C TRP A 77 -0.96 -11.02 -1.89
N THR A 78 -1.82 -11.20 -0.90
CA THR A 78 -2.96 -12.11 -0.95
C THR A 78 -4.25 -11.30 -1.03
N VAL A 79 -5.13 -11.67 -1.95
CA VAL A 79 -6.45 -11.04 -2.11
C VAL A 79 -7.54 -12.05 -1.75
N THR A 80 -8.36 -11.72 -0.76
CA THR A 80 -9.52 -12.51 -0.33
C THR A 80 -10.74 -11.61 -0.22
N GLY A 81 -11.72 -11.79 -1.11
CA GLY A 81 -12.90 -10.92 -1.14
C GLY A 81 -12.55 -9.51 -1.60
N ASP A 82 -12.93 -8.51 -0.80
CA ASP A 82 -12.66 -7.08 -1.00
C ASP A 82 -11.38 -6.62 -0.29
N THR A 83 -10.65 -7.55 0.33
CA THR A 83 -9.48 -7.27 1.16
C THR A 83 -8.21 -7.84 0.53
N CYS A 84 -7.12 -7.09 0.67
CA CYS A 84 -5.77 -7.49 0.29
C CYS A 84 -4.81 -7.26 1.46
N ASP A 85 -3.95 -8.23 1.75
CA ASP A 85 -2.94 -8.15 2.79
C ASP A 85 -1.54 -8.51 2.26
N ASN A 86 -0.51 -8.08 2.99
CA ASN A 86 0.89 -8.32 2.64
C ASN A 86 1.36 -9.71 3.07
N ASP A 87 1.92 -10.51 2.16
CA ASP A 87 2.38 -11.88 2.46
C ASP A 87 3.67 -11.91 3.30
N ASN A 88 4.53 -10.90 3.12
CA ASN A 88 5.83 -10.79 3.79
C ASN A 88 5.92 -9.54 4.65
N ALA A 89 6.83 -9.54 5.63
CA ALA A 89 7.06 -8.37 6.47
C ALA A 89 7.68 -7.22 5.65
N ILE A 90 7.14 -6.02 5.82
CA ILE A 90 7.60 -4.79 5.15
C ILE A 90 8.33 -3.96 6.20
N GLY A 91 9.66 -3.90 6.11
CA GLY A 91 10.51 -3.22 7.09
C GLY A 91 11.00 -1.86 6.60
N PHE A 92 10.81 -0.81 7.39
CA PHE A 92 11.35 0.52 7.08
C PHE A 92 12.71 0.73 7.75
N PRO A 93 13.52 1.69 7.29
CA PRO A 93 14.79 2.00 7.95
C PRO A 93 14.59 2.45 9.40
N THR A 94 15.51 2.02 10.28
CA THR A 94 15.55 2.44 11.69
C THR A 94 15.71 3.95 11.81
N CYS A 95 14.91 4.56 12.68
CA CYS A 95 15.03 5.98 12.97
C CYS A 95 16.37 6.28 13.66
N GLY A 96 17.15 7.21 13.09
CA GLY A 96 18.49 7.53 13.58
C GLY A 96 18.58 8.71 14.56
N ALA A 97 17.53 9.53 14.67
CA ALA A 97 17.51 10.70 15.55
C ALA A 97 16.10 11.25 15.77
N THR A 98 15.60 12.07 14.84
CA THR A 98 14.31 12.75 14.94
C THR A 98 13.19 11.79 14.60
N GLY A 99 12.28 11.61 15.56
CA GLY A 99 11.12 10.74 15.46
C GLY A 99 9.89 11.35 14.81
N ALA A 100 8.82 10.56 14.73
CA ALA A 100 7.48 10.97 14.31
C ALA A 100 6.44 10.01 14.88
N THR A 101 5.18 10.43 15.00
CA THR A 101 4.05 9.52 15.23
C THR A 101 3.43 9.17 13.89
N LEU A 102 3.39 7.88 13.57
CA LEU A 102 2.81 7.36 12.35
C LEU A 102 1.34 7.02 12.57
N PHE A 103 0.51 7.38 11.61
CA PHE A 103 -0.95 7.20 11.67
C PHE A 103 -1.50 6.33 10.55
N GLY A 104 -0.78 6.18 9.45
CA GLY A 104 -1.24 5.43 8.29
C GLY A 104 -0.11 5.07 7.35
N PHE A 105 -0.50 4.51 6.22
CA PHE A 105 0.38 4.17 5.11
C PHE A 105 -0.25 4.58 3.78
N GLY A 106 0.58 4.72 2.75
CA GLY A 106 0.15 4.95 1.37
C GLY A 106 0.85 4.00 0.41
N LEU A 107 0.17 3.63 -0.68
CA LEU A 107 0.76 2.92 -1.81
C LEU A 107 0.80 3.87 -3.00
N GLY A 108 1.98 4.05 -3.58
CA GLY A 108 2.10 4.90 -4.76
C GLY A 108 3.21 4.53 -5.73
N SER A 109 3.45 5.42 -6.69
CA SER A 109 4.21 5.10 -7.90
C SER A 109 5.71 5.42 -7.84
N ALA A 110 6.15 6.28 -6.94
CA ALA A 110 7.51 6.81 -6.93
C ALA A 110 8.28 6.42 -5.66
N THR A 111 9.58 6.16 -5.83
CA THR A 111 10.54 5.90 -4.74
C THR A 111 10.76 7.11 -3.83
N SER A 112 10.55 8.32 -4.35
CA SER A 112 10.61 9.59 -3.62
C SER A 112 9.86 10.69 -4.39
N GLY A 113 9.64 11.84 -3.75
CA GLY A 113 8.92 12.97 -4.35
C GLY A 113 7.42 12.70 -4.52
N ALA A 114 6.72 13.57 -5.25
CA ALA A 114 5.26 13.59 -5.35
C ALA A 114 4.66 12.21 -5.65
N GLY A 115 5.03 11.58 -6.78
CA GLY A 115 4.43 10.32 -7.21
C GLY A 115 2.91 10.37 -7.35
N ASN A 116 2.29 9.26 -7.73
CA ASN A 116 0.85 9.10 -7.68
C ASN A 116 0.51 8.29 -6.42
N LEU A 117 -0.41 8.77 -5.61
CA LEU A 117 -0.94 8.04 -4.46
C LEU A 117 -2.17 7.25 -4.92
N PHE A 118 -2.05 5.93 -4.96
CA PHE A 118 -3.11 5.05 -5.45
C PHE A 118 -4.09 4.65 -4.36
N LEU A 119 -3.57 4.32 -3.18
CA LEU A 119 -4.32 3.81 -2.05
C LEU A 119 -3.71 4.38 -0.78
N ILE A 120 -4.54 4.65 0.22
CA ILE A 120 -4.13 5.17 1.51
C ILE A 120 -4.97 4.48 2.59
N GLY A 121 -4.37 4.21 3.74
CA GLY A 121 -5.02 3.52 4.84
C GLY A 121 -4.50 3.99 6.19
N ASP A 122 -5.35 3.88 7.21
CA ASP A 122 -4.99 4.18 8.58
C ASP A 122 -4.39 2.94 9.26
N LEU A 123 -3.46 3.15 10.19
CA LEU A 123 -2.98 2.09 11.07
C LEU A 123 -4.06 1.72 12.08
N THR A 124 -4.21 0.43 12.37
CA THR A 124 -5.06 -0.06 13.48
C THR A 124 -4.61 0.48 14.84
N ALA A 125 -3.31 0.72 15.01
CA ALA A 125 -2.74 1.43 16.15
C ALA A 125 -1.62 2.36 15.67
N THR A 126 -1.60 3.60 16.16
CA THR A 126 -0.55 4.56 15.83
C THR A 126 0.79 4.11 16.40
N LEU A 127 1.87 4.42 15.69
CA LEU A 127 3.22 4.03 16.08
C LEU A 127 4.07 5.27 16.36
N ALA A 128 4.51 5.43 17.61
CA ALA A 128 5.52 6.43 17.95
C ALA A 128 6.92 5.92 17.60
N VAL A 129 7.57 6.59 16.65
CA VAL A 129 8.92 6.28 16.19
C VAL A 129 9.89 7.26 16.84
N SER A 130 10.93 6.75 17.48
CA SER A 130 12.04 7.51 18.07
C SER A 130 13.37 6.85 17.72
N ASN A 131 14.50 7.45 18.09
CA ASN A 131 15.83 6.90 17.79
C ASN A 131 15.95 5.43 18.21
N GLY A 132 16.37 4.56 17.28
CA GLY A 132 16.49 3.12 17.48
C GLY A 132 15.22 2.31 17.19
N VAL A 133 14.06 2.96 16.99
CA VAL A 133 12.83 2.28 16.58
C VAL A 133 12.87 1.98 15.09
N THR A 134 12.53 0.74 14.72
CA THR A 134 12.42 0.28 13.33
C THR A 134 10.94 0.01 13.02
N PRO A 135 10.27 0.88 12.26
CA PRO A 135 8.89 0.63 11.85
C PRO A 135 8.80 -0.56 10.90
N SER A 136 7.74 -1.35 11.03
CA SER A 136 7.49 -2.48 10.13
C SER A 136 6.04 -2.92 10.17
N PHE A 137 5.55 -3.44 9.05
CA PHE A 137 4.37 -4.28 9.00
C PHE A 137 4.79 -5.75 9.07
N ALA A 138 4.17 -6.52 9.96
CA ALA A 138 4.31 -7.98 9.90
C ALA A 138 3.51 -8.54 8.72
N ALA A 139 3.78 -9.77 8.32
CA ALA A 139 2.93 -10.46 7.33
C ALA A 139 1.47 -10.47 7.80
N GLY A 140 0.54 -10.14 6.89
CA GLY A 140 -0.90 -10.10 7.11
C GLY A 140 -1.37 -8.96 8.01
N THR A 141 -0.67 -7.81 8.03
CA THR A 141 -1.05 -6.67 8.90
C THR A 141 -1.29 -5.36 8.19
N LEU A 142 -0.81 -5.20 6.96
CA LEU A 142 -1.15 -4.09 6.09
C LEU A 142 -2.37 -4.51 5.28
N ASP A 143 -3.55 -4.10 5.72
CA ASP A 143 -4.82 -4.43 5.09
C ASP A 143 -5.30 -3.31 4.17
N ILE A 144 -5.65 -3.65 2.94
CA ILE A 144 -6.30 -2.78 1.97
C ILE A 144 -7.69 -3.31 1.69
N VAL A 145 -8.71 -2.50 1.94
CA VAL A 145 -10.11 -2.86 1.72
C VAL A 145 -10.74 -1.90 0.73
N LEU A 146 -11.36 -2.42 -0.33
CA LEU A 146 -12.21 -1.64 -1.23
C LEU A 146 -13.66 -1.75 -0.74
N ALA A 147 -14.14 -0.73 -0.02
CA ALA A 147 -15.51 -0.65 0.50
C ALA A 147 -16.47 0.14 -0.42
#